data_AF-A0AAD7AZY2-F1
#
_entry.id   AF-A0AAD7AZY2-F1
#
_cell.length_a   1.000
_cell.length_b   1.000
_cell.length_c   1.000
_cell.angle_alpha   90.00
_cell.angle_beta   90.00
_cell.angle_gamma   90.00
#
_symmetry.space_group_name_H-M   'P 1'
#
loop_
_entity.id
_entity.type
_entity.pdbx_description
1 polymer ?
#
loop_
_entity_poly.entity_id
_entity_poly.type
_entity_poly.pdbx_seq_one_letter_code
_entity_poly.pdbx_strand_id
1 'polypeptide(L)'
;MARSPLGQGSGIGQQVEPELYVIASYEAPAKDKSVSTGSGIREWDPWPSGTWNEKYKRRYYDECKFTVHWACEARGSGKNETGSKDAETEHGAKHVHRVCLGVMKCTSALCEVITRPQTKQSGRNQQLDNGCSCGHPLQWHGCDAEMKYWVWRNGARFKHSGYHNHEPPPTRHLTAAERARFAKMVKAHPRVGPAKLIAGIPGVDGPGESVLDISPVFVNPQRVQYERAKILKPANSTRDERLLPKIRLLQEQNPTWTIALHWADKIHMIIFQSPWQHRMGLQDMIKSEAVNGTVSDACHGYFLGNNQLLFISSAFDPIHLKSWVPILMTYSNGAKTVNYRIHFLHLFRGMARECQARSHAVTDRLFANVVDFSDAQRNGFIQAFVDFWLEFSPEARDERELLQAAEGLLKGCRGSR
;
A
#
# COMPACT_ATOMS: atom_id res chain seq x y z
N MET A 1 14.61 -48.01 -49.46
CA MET A 1 15.43 -47.41 -50.53
C MET A 1 15.67 -45.95 -50.13
N ALA A 2 16.75 -45.69 -49.38
CA ALA A 2 18.01 -45.11 -49.89
C ALA A 2 17.77 -43.70 -50.49
N ARG A 3 18.24 -42.61 -49.87
CA ARG A 3 19.66 -42.21 -49.84
C ARG A 3 20.06 -41.50 -48.53
N SER A 4 21.33 -41.70 -48.19
CA SER A 4 22.16 -41.03 -47.17
C SER A 4 23.14 -40.06 -47.91
N PRO A 5 24.19 -39.47 -47.31
CA PRO A 5 24.23 -38.26 -46.45
C PRO A 5 25.30 -37.23 -46.94
N LEU A 6 25.73 -36.32 -46.02
CA LEU A 6 26.87 -35.35 -46.04
C LEU A 6 26.45 -33.88 -46.27
N GLY A 7 26.91 -32.89 -45.50
CA GLY A 7 28.13 -32.83 -44.71
C GLY A 7 28.08 -31.89 -43.51
N GLN A 8 29.04 -32.14 -42.63
CA GLN A 8 29.41 -31.38 -41.44
C GLN A 8 30.06 -30.06 -41.84
N GLY A 9 29.73 -28.99 -41.11
CA GLY A 9 30.43 -27.71 -41.15
C GLY A 9 30.61 -27.19 -39.73
N SER A 10 31.79 -27.45 -39.18
CA SER A 10 32.32 -26.93 -37.92
C SER A 10 32.50 -25.40 -38.00
N GLY A 11 31.93 -24.67 -37.04
CA GLY A 11 32.07 -23.22 -36.93
C GLY A 11 32.05 -22.76 -35.47
N ILE A 12 33.22 -22.82 -34.84
CA ILE A 12 33.76 -21.96 -33.77
C ILE A 12 32.69 -21.28 -32.89
N GLY A 13 32.43 -21.89 -31.73
CA GLY A 13 31.73 -21.24 -30.64
C GLY A 13 32.57 -20.09 -30.09
N GLN A 14 32.20 -18.86 -30.45
CA GLN A 14 32.73 -17.65 -29.84
C GLN A 14 32.12 -17.57 -28.42
N GLN A 15 32.90 -18.00 -27.41
CA GLN A 15 32.61 -17.69 -26.02
C GLN A 15 32.64 -16.17 -25.88
N VAL A 16 31.47 -15.57 -25.70
CA VAL A 16 31.34 -14.18 -25.27
C VAL A 16 31.71 -14.18 -23.80
N GLU A 17 32.94 -13.74 -23.48
CA GLU A 17 33.29 -13.39 -22.11
C GLU A 17 32.36 -12.28 -21.61
N PRO A 18 31.83 -12.36 -20.39
CA PRO A 18 31.08 -11.24 -19.83
C PRO A 18 32.05 -10.10 -19.55
N GLU A 19 31.91 -8.99 -20.28
CA GLU A 19 32.56 -7.73 -19.94
C GLU A 19 32.23 -7.38 -18.49
N LEU A 20 33.23 -7.56 -17.62
CA LEU A 20 33.26 -7.01 -16.27
C LEU A 20 33.20 -5.49 -16.40
N TYR A 21 32.00 -4.94 -16.20
CA TYR A 21 31.84 -3.51 -15.95
C TYR A 21 32.60 -3.17 -14.66
N VAL A 22 33.83 -2.68 -14.82
CA VAL A 22 34.60 -2.03 -13.76
C VAL A 22 33.82 -0.80 -13.33
N ILE A 23 33.21 -0.87 -12.15
CA ILE A 23 32.58 0.29 -11.52
C ILE A 23 33.70 1.26 -11.21
N ALA A 24 33.71 2.42 -11.88
CA ALA A 24 34.59 3.51 -11.53
C ALA A 24 34.41 3.81 -10.03
N SER A 25 35.51 3.73 -9.28
CA SER A 25 35.57 4.05 -7.86
C SER A 25 35.00 5.46 -7.64
N TYR A 26 33.86 5.54 -6.97
CA TYR A 26 33.30 6.81 -6.53
C TYR A 26 34.17 7.32 -5.38
N GLU A 27 35.03 8.31 -5.67
CA GLU A 27 35.71 9.07 -4.64
C GLU A 27 34.66 9.91 -3.89
N ALA A 28 34.49 9.63 -2.60
CA ALA A 28 33.66 10.46 -1.74
C ALA A 28 34.20 11.91 -1.79
N PRO A 29 33.34 12.94 -1.93
CA PRO A 29 33.80 14.31 -1.91
C PRO A 29 34.53 14.59 -0.61
N ALA A 30 35.71 15.19 -0.74
CA ALA A 30 36.61 15.54 0.34
C ALA A 30 35.86 16.21 1.50
N LYS A 31 36.25 15.82 2.71
CA LYS A 31 35.75 16.34 3.98
C LYS A 31 35.78 17.87 3.97
N ASP A 32 34.69 18.42 4.51
CA ASP A 32 34.60 19.75 5.10
C ASP A 32 34.31 20.93 4.14
N LYS A 33 33.01 21.18 3.90
CA LYS A 33 32.44 22.53 3.74
C LYS A 33 31.02 22.56 4.29
N SER A 34 30.87 22.81 5.60
CA SER A 34 29.63 23.39 6.10
C SER A 34 29.49 24.79 5.51
N VAL A 35 28.76 24.94 4.42
CA VAL A 35 28.36 26.26 3.93
C VAL A 35 27.31 26.78 4.91
N SER A 36 27.70 27.74 5.75
CA SER A 36 26.75 28.41 6.63
C SER A 36 25.86 29.30 5.75
N THR A 37 24.63 28.85 5.51
CA THR A 37 23.59 29.76 5.07
C THR A 37 23.31 30.69 6.26
N GLY A 38 23.17 32.01 6.02
CA GLY A 38 23.05 33.06 7.05
C GLY A 38 21.88 32.95 8.03
N SER A 39 21.22 31.79 8.11
CA SER A 39 20.20 31.39 9.08
C SER A 39 20.76 30.63 10.29
N GLY A 40 22.04 30.22 10.30
CA GLY A 40 22.64 29.41 11.39
C GLY A 40 22.07 28.00 11.53
N ILE A 41 21.25 27.54 10.57
CA ILE A 41 20.67 26.19 10.52
C ILE A 41 21.50 25.38 9.52
N ARG A 42 21.96 24.18 9.91
CA ARG A 42 22.72 23.31 9.02
C ARG A 42 21.81 22.75 7.94
N GLU A 43 22.30 22.77 6.69
CA GLU A 43 21.61 22.07 5.61
C GLU A 43 21.64 20.55 5.86
N TRP A 44 20.56 19.85 5.50
CA TRP A 44 20.39 18.44 5.76
C TRP A 44 21.36 17.62 4.93
N ASP A 45 22.34 17.05 5.63
CA ASP A 45 23.26 16.06 5.09
C ASP A 45 22.67 14.65 5.27
N PRO A 46 22.45 13.88 4.18
CA PRO A 46 21.98 12.49 4.29
C PRO A 46 23.05 11.53 4.83
N TRP A 47 24.30 11.99 5.00
CA TRP A 47 25.42 11.29 5.64
C TRP A 47 25.82 11.95 6.97
N PRO A 48 24.87 12.11 7.93
CA PRO A 48 25.18 12.80 9.18
C PRO A 48 26.32 12.08 9.89
N SER A 49 27.27 12.84 10.43
CA SER A 49 28.40 12.32 11.20
C SER A 49 28.80 13.34 12.26
N GLY A 50 29.47 12.88 13.32
CA GLY A 50 29.85 13.66 14.48
C GLY A 50 28.69 13.91 15.44
N THR A 51 28.97 14.49 16.61
CA THR A 51 27.93 14.68 17.64
C THR A 51 27.31 16.07 17.53
N TRP A 52 26.00 16.13 17.26
CA TRP A 52 25.27 17.40 17.14
C TRP A 52 23.77 17.22 17.37
N ASN A 53 23.08 18.33 17.65
CA ASN A 53 21.66 18.36 17.97
C ASN A 53 21.03 19.68 17.50
N GLU A 54 20.11 19.60 16.55
CA GLU A 54 19.52 20.77 15.91
C GLU A 54 18.00 20.69 15.84
N LYS A 55 17.37 21.88 15.92
CA LYS A 55 15.94 22.07 15.72
C LYS A 55 15.68 22.60 14.33
N TYR A 56 14.66 22.04 13.69
CA TYR A 56 14.19 22.39 12.36
C TYR A 56 12.71 22.77 12.39
N LYS A 57 12.30 23.63 11.46
CA LYS A 57 10.88 23.89 11.21
C LYS A 57 10.23 22.63 10.62
N ARG A 58 8.93 22.42 10.91
CA ARG A 58 8.18 21.25 10.39
C ARG A 58 8.29 21.09 8.88
N ARG A 59 8.18 22.19 8.12
CA ARG A 59 8.32 22.19 6.65
C ARG A 59 9.63 21.55 6.16
N TYR A 60 10.72 21.80 6.87
CA TYR A 60 12.04 21.32 6.49
C TYR A 60 12.13 19.80 6.65
N TYR A 61 11.62 19.28 7.78
CA TYR A 61 11.42 17.85 7.94
C TYR A 61 10.49 17.28 6.87
N ASP A 62 9.43 17.99 6.47
CA ASP A 62 8.51 17.46 5.47
C ASP A 62 9.12 17.33 4.07
N GLU A 63 10.16 18.11 3.76
CA GLU A 63 10.92 18.03 2.52
C GLU A 63 11.94 16.87 2.55
N CYS A 64 12.79 16.79 3.58
CA CYS A 64 13.89 15.81 3.62
C CYS A 64 13.54 14.49 4.34
N LYS A 65 12.53 14.51 5.21
CA LYS A 65 12.08 13.43 6.10
C LYS A 65 13.18 12.85 6.99
N PHE A 66 14.26 13.61 7.21
CA PHE A 66 15.52 13.13 7.81
C PHE A 66 15.94 11.77 7.24
N THR A 67 15.89 11.66 5.91
CA THR A 67 16.35 10.47 5.20
C THR A 67 17.87 10.40 5.32
N VAL A 68 18.37 9.23 5.72
CA VAL A 68 19.80 8.97 5.93
C VAL A 68 20.26 7.82 5.05
N HIS A 69 21.50 7.89 4.58
CA HIS A 69 22.11 6.86 3.76
C HIS A 69 22.93 5.85 4.57
N TRP A 70 23.17 6.06 5.85
CA TRP A 70 23.71 5.03 6.75
C TRP A 70 22.75 3.84 6.92
N ALA A 71 23.32 2.64 7.03
CA ALA A 71 22.56 1.41 7.23
C ALA A 71 22.04 1.35 8.67
N CYS A 72 20.81 1.79 8.93
CA CYS A 72 20.31 1.87 10.30
C CYS A 72 19.23 0.83 10.61
N GLU A 73 19.25 0.31 11.83
CA GLU A 73 18.09 -0.35 12.44
C GLU A 73 17.28 0.66 13.26
N ALA A 74 15.96 0.55 13.21
CA ALA A 74 15.10 1.31 14.11
C ALA A 74 15.04 0.59 15.45
N ARG A 75 15.36 1.29 16.54
CA ARG A 75 15.13 0.78 17.90
C ARG A 75 13.77 1.30 18.35
N GLY A 76 12.93 0.38 18.82
CA GLY A 76 11.62 0.72 19.33
C GLY A 76 11.74 1.80 20.40
N SER A 77 10.81 2.75 20.39
CA SER A 77 10.59 3.58 21.56
C SER A 77 10.06 2.67 22.69
N GLY A 78 10.44 2.92 23.94
CA GLY A 78 10.00 2.07 25.06
C GLY A 78 8.47 1.91 25.07
N LYS A 79 7.93 0.86 25.72
CA LYS A 79 6.47 0.57 25.75
C LYS A 79 5.58 1.77 26.13
N ASN A 80 6.14 2.83 26.71
CA ASN A 80 5.45 4.06 27.15
C ASN A 80 5.80 5.32 26.33
N GLU A 81 6.52 5.21 25.21
CA GLU A 81 6.99 6.34 24.39
C GLU A 81 6.27 6.41 23.03
N THR A 82 4.93 6.40 23.05
CA THR A 82 4.12 6.59 21.83
C THR A 82 3.77 8.07 21.66
N GLY A 83 4.69 8.84 21.11
CA GLY A 83 4.45 10.25 20.77
C GLY A 83 3.70 10.45 19.45
N SER A 84 3.12 11.63 19.27
CA SER A 84 2.35 12.02 18.08
C SER A 84 3.06 13.07 17.24
N LYS A 85 2.92 12.99 15.91
CA LYS A 85 3.37 14.05 15.00
C LYS A 85 2.53 15.32 15.10
N ASP A 86 1.37 15.24 15.75
CA ASP A 86 0.41 16.34 15.87
C ASP A 86 0.41 16.98 17.27
N ALA A 87 1.30 16.51 18.15
CA ALA A 87 1.56 17.12 19.44
C ALA A 87 1.95 18.59 19.28
N GLU A 88 1.51 19.43 20.21
CA GLU A 88 1.79 20.86 20.15
C GLU A 88 3.25 21.17 20.48
N THR A 89 3.83 20.35 21.35
CA THR A 89 5.19 20.52 21.88
C THR A 89 6.05 19.31 21.55
N GLU A 90 7.36 19.50 21.71
CA GLU A 90 8.35 18.46 21.53
C GLU A 90 8.19 17.30 22.53
N HIS A 91 7.65 17.57 23.73
CA HIS A 91 7.50 16.55 24.77
C HIS A 91 6.52 15.43 24.36
N GLY A 92 5.46 15.78 23.62
CA GLY A 92 4.52 14.80 23.06
C GLY A 92 4.90 14.31 21.66
N ALA A 93 6.06 14.70 21.13
CA ALA A 93 6.45 14.46 19.75
C ALA A 93 6.64 12.98 19.44
N LYS A 94 6.35 12.61 18.19
CA LYS A 94 6.73 11.29 17.69
C LYS A 94 8.25 11.13 17.69
N HIS A 95 8.74 10.19 18.48
CA HIS A 95 10.15 9.86 18.60
C HIS A 95 10.54 8.71 17.66
N VAL A 96 11.70 8.83 17.04
CA VAL A 96 12.33 7.75 16.27
C VAL A 96 13.79 7.65 16.69
N HIS A 97 14.20 6.45 17.06
CA HIS A 97 15.58 6.12 17.38
C HIS A 97 16.13 5.13 16.36
N ARG A 98 17.32 5.42 15.83
CA ARG A 98 18.06 4.60 14.88
C ARG A 98 19.49 4.42 15.34
N VAL A 99 20.04 3.23 15.14
CA VAL A 99 21.45 2.94 15.36
C VAL A 99 22.06 2.46 14.05
N CYS A 100 23.25 2.94 13.74
CA CYS A 100 24.01 2.48 12.58
C CYS A 100 24.39 1.00 12.76
N LEU A 101 24.28 0.22 11.70
CA LEU A 101 24.73 -1.16 11.65
C LEU A 101 26.12 -1.28 11.05
N GLY A 102 26.72 -0.18 10.58
CA GLY A 102 27.99 -0.22 9.86
C GLY A 102 27.85 -0.81 8.46
N VAL A 103 28.82 -1.63 8.06
CA VAL A 103 28.93 -2.21 6.70
C VAL A 103 29.38 -3.67 6.72
N MET A 104 29.09 -4.40 5.66
CA MET A 104 29.69 -5.71 5.40
C MET A 104 30.68 -5.60 4.25
N LYS A 105 31.89 -6.10 4.44
CA LYS A 105 32.96 -6.07 3.43
C LYS A 105 33.36 -7.46 3.02
N CYS A 106 33.77 -7.61 1.76
CA CYS A 106 34.48 -8.80 1.34
C CYS A 106 35.82 -8.91 2.07
N THR A 107 36.20 -10.14 2.44
CA THR A 107 37.50 -10.43 3.07
C THR A 107 38.64 -10.52 2.06
N SER A 108 38.34 -10.59 0.76
CA SER A 108 39.36 -10.60 -0.30
C SER A 108 39.93 -9.20 -0.53
N ALA A 109 41.26 -9.07 -0.51
CA ALA A 109 41.96 -7.81 -0.78
C ALA A 109 41.75 -7.29 -2.22
N LEU A 110 41.33 -8.16 -3.14
CA LEU A 110 41.06 -7.80 -4.55
C LEU A 110 39.58 -7.50 -4.81
N CYS A 111 38.72 -7.59 -3.80
CA CYS A 111 37.28 -7.42 -3.95
C CYS A 111 36.80 -6.23 -3.11
N GLU A 112 36.47 -5.13 -3.77
CA GLU A 112 36.01 -3.89 -3.12
C GLU A 112 34.51 -3.91 -2.79
N VAL A 113 33.88 -5.10 -2.75
CA VAL A 113 32.45 -5.22 -2.50
C VAL A 113 32.13 -4.81 -1.06
N ILE A 114 31.37 -3.72 -0.95
CA ILE A 114 30.77 -3.24 0.29
C ILE A 114 29.25 -3.41 0.17
N THR A 115 28.65 -4.11 1.12
CA THR A 115 27.21 -4.33 1.15
C THR A 115 26.58 -3.76 2.41
N ARG A 116 25.30 -3.43 2.28
CA ARG A 116 24.50 -2.89 3.37
C ARG A 116 24.04 -4.04 4.26
N PRO A 117 24.31 -4.01 5.58
CA PRO A 117 23.75 -4.99 6.50
C PRO A 117 22.22 -4.94 6.48
N GLN A 118 21.58 -6.11 6.47
CA GLN A 118 20.14 -6.19 6.66
C GLN A 118 19.76 -5.74 8.07
N THR A 119 18.55 -5.21 8.22
CA THR A 119 18.09 -4.68 9.51
C THR A 119 17.73 -5.76 10.51
N LYS A 120 17.21 -6.91 10.03
CA LYS A 120 16.91 -8.07 10.88
C LYS A 120 18.18 -8.90 11.10
N GLN A 121 18.39 -9.34 12.33
CA GLN A 121 19.55 -10.17 12.68
C GLN A 121 19.62 -11.46 11.86
N SER A 122 18.50 -12.16 11.66
CA SER A 122 18.46 -13.36 10.81
C SER A 122 18.91 -13.09 9.38
N GLY A 123 18.51 -11.94 8.81
CA GLY A 123 18.94 -11.52 7.48
C GLY A 123 20.43 -11.17 7.42
N ARG A 124 20.99 -10.58 8.49
CA ARG A 124 22.45 -10.33 8.57
C ARG A 124 23.23 -11.63 8.65
N ASN A 125 22.78 -12.58 9.46
CA ASN A 125 23.43 -13.89 9.57
C ASN A 125 23.45 -14.57 8.20
N GLN A 126 22.31 -14.58 7.49
CA GLN A 126 22.26 -15.12 6.13
C GLN A 126 23.21 -14.43 5.14
N GLN A 127 23.41 -13.11 5.25
CA GLN A 127 24.40 -12.42 4.42
C GLN A 127 25.83 -12.89 4.72
N LEU A 128 26.16 -13.09 6.00
CA LEU A 128 27.47 -13.60 6.41
C LEU A 128 27.68 -15.04 5.94
N ASP A 129 26.66 -15.89 6.07
CA ASP A 129 26.69 -17.29 5.67
C ASP A 129 26.82 -17.45 4.15
N ASN A 130 26.13 -16.61 3.36
CA ASN A 130 26.19 -16.66 1.90
C ASN A 130 27.51 -16.12 1.32
N GLY A 131 28.23 -15.28 2.06
CA GLY A 131 29.47 -14.65 1.59
C GLY A 131 29.28 -13.67 0.42
N CYS A 132 30.40 -13.31 -0.19
CA CYS A 132 30.47 -12.41 -1.33
C CYS A 132 30.27 -13.16 -2.64
N SER A 133 29.78 -12.48 -3.68
CA SER A 133 29.65 -13.03 -5.03
C SER A 133 30.96 -13.49 -5.67
N CYS A 134 32.12 -13.03 -5.16
CA CYS A 134 33.44 -13.51 -5.59
C CYS A 134 33.88 -14.82 -4.89
N GLY A 135 33.02 -15.42 -4.06
CA GLY A 135 33.28 -16.67 -3.35
C GLY A 135 34.03 -16.52 -2.01
N HIS A 136 34.43 -15.31 -1.62
CA HIS A 136 35.07 -15.06 -0.33
C HIS A 136 34.04 -14.69 0.76
N PRO A 137 34.33 -14.94 2.05
CA PRO A 137 33.46 -14.54 3.15
C PRO A 137 33.22 -13.03 3.21
N LEU A 138 32.05 -12.65 3.74
CA LEU A 138 31.77 -11.28 4.17
C LEU A 138 32.09 -11.13 5.66
N GLN A 139 32.70 -10.01 6.02
CA GLN A 139 32.93 -9.62 7.41
C GLN A 139 32.05 -8.42 7.76
N TRP A 140 31.40 -8.48 8.92
CA TRP A 140 30.60 -7.36 9.45
C TRP A 140 31.46 -6.41 10.27
N HIS A 141 31.46 -5.14 9.89
CA HIS A 141 32.08 -4.04 10.61
C HIS A 141 30.97 -3.20 11.25
N GLY A 142 30.72 -3.43 12.54
CA GLY A 142 29.69 -2.72 13.31
C GLY A 142 29.99 -1.22 13.49
N CYS A 143 28.97 -0.48 13.93
CA CYS A 143 29.09 0.96 14.20
C CYS A 143 28.21 1.34 15.39
N ASP A 144 28.69 2.26 16.22
CA ASP A 144 27.98 2.71 17.42
C ASP A 144 27.31 4.09 17.25
N ALA A 145 27.33 4.64 16.04
CA ALA A 145 26.68 5.92 15.77
C ALA A 145 25.15 5.81 15.93
N GLU A 146 24.57 6.78 16.63
CA GLU A 146 23.14 6.84 16.91
C GLU A 146 22.50 8.09 16.33
N MET A 147 21.25 7.94 15.88
CA MET A 147 20.44 9.03 15.38
C MET A 147 19.07 9.00 16.04
N LYS A 148 18.67 10.13 16.63
CA LYS A 148 17.36 10.31 17.25
C LYS A 148 16.68 11.51 16.63
N TYR A 149 15.39 11.40 16.37
CA TYR A 149 14.64 12.56 15.94
C TYR A 149 13.22 12.57 16.48
N TRP A 150 12.73 13.79 16.69
CA TRP A 150 11.41 14.09 17.22
C TRP A 150 10.67 14.94 16.21
N VAL A 151 9.40 14.63 15.96
CA VAL A 151 8.54 15.38 15.06
C VAL A 151 7.22 15.69 15.74
N TRP A 152 6.85 16.97 15.77
CA TRP A 152 5.60 17.48 16.34
C TRP A 152 4.96 18.50 15.39
N ARG A 153 3.78 19.03 15.73
CA ARG A 153 2.91 19.79 14.81
C ARG A 153 3.67 20.87 14.05
N ASN A 154 4.50 21.65 14.76
CA ASN A 154 5.15 22.84 14.23
C ASN A 154 6.68 22.76 14.14
N GLY A 155 7.29 21.63 14.48
CA GLY A 155 8.74 21.50 14.43
C GLY A 155 9.25 20.06 14.39
N ALA A 156 10.56 19.96 14.21
CA ALA A 156 11.30 18.73 14.31
C ALA A 156 12.64 18.98 14.99
N ARG A 157 13.21 17.95 15.62
CA ARG A 157 14.57 17.99 16.18
C ARG A 157 15.31 16.76 15.70
N PHE A 158 16.55 16.91 15.30
CA PHE A 158 17.44 15.81 14.96
C PHE A 158 18.67 15.85 15.86
N LYS A 159 19.06 14.69 16.39
CA LYS A 159 20.27 14.50 17.18
C LYS A 159 21.07 13.36 16.58
N HIS A 160 22.33 13.62 16.29
CA HIS A 160 23.33 12.62 15.95
C HIS A 160 24.34 12.47 17.09
N SER A 161 24.74 11.25 17.40
CA SER A 161 25.78 10.96 18.38
C SER A 161 26.79 9.99 17.78
N GLY A 162 28.09 10.31 17.88
CA GLY A 162 29.18 9.44 17.43
C GLY A 162 29.67 9.71 16.01
N TYR A 163 30.62 8.89 15.57
CA TYR A 163 31.29 9.00 14.26
C TYR A 163 31.22 7.67 13.51
N HIS A 164 31.09 7.74 12.19
CA HIS A 164 31.13 6.58 11.32
C HIS A 164 32.58 6.26 10.95
N ASN A 165 33.17 5.26 11.63
CA ASN A 165 34.54 4.80 11.39
C ASN A 165 34.57 3.63 10.37
N HIS A 166 33.73 3.72 9.36
CA HIS A 166 33.61 2.74 8.29
C HIS A 166 33.19 3.44 7.00
N GLU A 167 33.41 2.80 5.87
CA GLU A 167 33.05 3.31 4.55
C GLU A 167 31.53 3.47 4.41
N PRO A 168 31.07 4.37 3.54
CA PRO A 168 29.66 4.51 3.22
C PRO A 168 29.10 3.21 2.58
N PRO A 169 27.99 2.65 3.09
CA PRO A 169 27.26 1.60 2.37
C PRO A 169 26.68 2.13 1.06
N PRO A 170 26.31 1.25 0.11
CA PRO A 170 25.58 1.65 -1.09
C PRO A 170 24.31 2.47 -0.78
N THR A 171 24.14 3.57 -1.50
CA THR A 171 23.01 4.49 -1.37
C THR A 171 21.69 3.79 -1.73
N ARG A 172 20.65 3.98 -0.92
CA ARG A 172 19.33 3.34 -1.11
C ARG A 172 18.21 4.32 -1.49
N HIS A 173 18.39 5.60 -1.15
CA HIS A 173 17.33 6.59 -1.23
C HIS A 173 17.79 7.78 -2.06
N LEU A 174 16.85 8.44 -2.72
CA LEU A 174 17.09 9.75 -3.32
C LEU A 174 16.87 10.82 -2.25
N THR A 175 17.79 11.78 -2.20
CA THR A 175 17.64 13.07 -1.51
C THR A 175 16.52 13.90 -2.13
N ALA A 176 16.13 14.98 -1.45
CA ALA A 176 15.12 15.90 -1.98
C ALA A 176 15.57 16.57 -3.29
N ALA A 177 16.85 16.99 -3.36
CA ALA A 177 17.44 17.61 -4.54
C ALA A 177 17.50 16.63 -5.73
N GLU A 178 17.96 15.40 -5.52
CA GLU A 178 17.99 14.37 -6.56
C GLU A 178 16.59 14.04 -7.08
N ARG A 179 15.59 13.93 -6.19
CA ARG A 179 14.18 13.75 -6.60
C ARG A 179 13.68 14.90 -7.46
N ALA A 180 14.00 16.14 -7.09
CA ALA A 180 13.59 17.32 -7.85
C ALA A 180 14.25 17.35 -9.24
N ARG A 181 15.56 17.09 -9.33
CA ARG A 181 16.30 17.01 -10.60
C ARG A 181 15.77 15.89 -11.50
N PHE A 182 15.57 14.70 -10.94
CA PHE A 182 14.96 13.56 -11.64
C PHE A 182 13.54 13.88 -12.12
N ALA A 183 12.72 14.51 -11.30
CA ALA A 183 11.37 14.93 -11.69
C ALA A 183 11.38 15.95 -12.83
N LYS A 184 12.32 16.91 -12.84
CA LYS A 184 12.50 17.87 -13.93
C LYS A 184 12.85 17.15 -15.24
N MET A 185 13.80 16.23 -15.20
CA MET A 185 14.22 15.44 -16.36
C MET A 185 13.06 14.59 -16.92
N VAL A 186 12.34 13.86 -16.05
CA VAL A 186 11.19 13.03 -16.47
C VAL A 186 10.06 13.88 -17.08
N LYS A 187 9.79 15.07 -16.52
CA LYS A 187 8.76 15.97 -17.04
C LYS A 187 9.15 16.58 -18.39
N ALA A 188 10.44 16.87 -18.61
CA ALA A 188 10.94 17.34 -19.90
C ALA A 188 10.89 16.24 -20.97
N HIS A 189 11.01 14.97 -20.56
CA HIS A 189 11.08 13.82 -21.46
C HIS A 189 10.08 12.70 -21.10
N PRO A 190 8.76 12.98 -21.09
CA PRO A 190 7.76 12.10 -20.49
C PRO A 190 7.61 10.76 -21.23
N ARG A 191 8.03 10.67 -22.50
CA ARG A 191 7.95 9.43 -23.32
C ARG A 191 9.22 8.58 -23.28
N VAL A 192 10.31 9.09 -22.69
CA VAL A 192 11.58 8.35 -22.65
C VAL A 192 11.48 7.24 -21.60
N GLY A 193 11.84 6.02 -22.01
CA GLY A 193 11.83 4.83 -21.17
C GLY A 193 13.04 4.73 -20.24
N PRO A 194 12.99 3.86 -19.21
CA PRO A 194 14.05 3.73 -18.21
C PRO A 194 15.45 3.47 -18.77
N ALA A 195 15.58 2.55 -19.73
CA ALA A 195 16.88 2.22 -20.33
C ALA A 195 17.53 3.43 -21.01
N LYS A 196 16.74 4.24 -21.73
CA LYS A 196 17.24 5.47 -22.39
C LYS A 196 17.55 6.57 -21.38
N LEU A 197 16.83 6.65 -20.26
CA LEU A 197 17.17 7.57 -19.17
C LEU A 197 18.51 7.22 -18.52
N ILE A 198 18.83 5.91 -18.41
CA ILE A 198 20.12 5.42 -17.88
C ILE A 198 21.26 5.65 -18.89
N ALA A 199 21.04 5.36 -20.16
CA ALA A 199 22.05 5.55 -21.20
C ALA A 199 22.34 7.04 -21.53
N GLY A 200 21.48 7.96 -21.08
CA GLY A 200 21.49 9.36 -21.49
C GLY A 200 20.52 9.61 -22.64
N ILE A 201 19.82 10.75 -22.58
CA ILE A 201 18.83 11.13 -23.58
C ILE A 201 19.58 11.63 -24.83
N PRO A 202 19.41 11.02 -26.03
CA PRO A 202 20.15 11.44 -27.22
C PRO A 202 19.89 12.90 -27.58
N GLY A 203 20.96 13.67 -27.74
CA GLY A 203 20.96 15.06 -28.21
C GLY A 203 21.77 15.22 -29.51
N VAL A 204 21.81 16.45 -30.03
CA VAL A 204 22.53 16.79 -31.28
C VAL A 204 24.05 16.59 -31.14
N ASP A 205 24.58 16.71 -29.91
CA ASP A 205 26.02 16.61 -29.60
C ASP A 205 26.42 15.29 -28.90
N GLY A 206 25.56 14.26 -28.93
CA GLY A 206 25.79 12.96 -28.27
C GLY A 206 24.78 12.63 -27.17
N PRO A 207 25.02 11.59 -26.33
CA PRO A 207 24.14 11.25 -25.22
C PRO A 207 24.13 12.39 -24.19
N GLY A 208 22.94 12.95 -23.93
CA GLY A 208 22.72 13.96 -22.91
C GLY A 208 22.70 13.39 -21.49
N GLU A 209 22.36 14.24 -20.52
CA GLU A 209 22.37 13.95 -19.08
C GLU A 209 21.71 12.60 -18.74
N SER A 210 22.45 11.74 -18.01
CA SER A 210 21.96 10.45 -17.53
C SER A 210 21.33 10.59 -16.15
N VAL A 211 20.38 9.72 -15.83
CA VAL A 211 19.88 9.60 -14.45
C VAL A 211 20.96 9.09 -13.49
N LEU A 212 22.02 8.45 -13.98
CA LEU A 212 23.17 8.04 -13.14
C LEU A 212 23.95 9.25 -12.62
N ASP A 213 24.00 10.36 -13.38
CA ASP A 213 24.60 11.63 -12.96
C ASP A 213 23.77 12.34 -11.88
N ILE A 214 22.51 11.93 -11.72
CA ILE A 214 21.64 12.40 -10.64
C ILE A 214 21.89 11.58 -9.38
N SER A 215 21.86 10.25 -9.47
CA SER A 215 22.04 9.39 -8.30
C SER A 215 22.46 7.96 -8.68
N PRO A 216 23.41 7.34 -7.96
CA PRO A 216 23.81 5.95 -8.18
C PRO A 216 22.67 4.95 -7.92
N VAL A 217 21.62 5.36 -7.21
CA VAL A 217 20.40 4.56 -6.98
C VAL A 217 19.71 4.15 -8.30
N PHE A 218 19.95 4.88 -9.38
CA PHE A 218 19.30 4.66 -10.68
C PHE A 218 20.00 3.63 -11.58
N VAL A 219 21.04 2.95 -11.11
CA VAL A 219 21.66 1.82 -11.85
C VAL A 219 20.66 0.72 -12.19
N ASN A 220 19.60 0.56 -11.38
CA ASN A 220 18.55 -0.42 -11.62
C ASN A 220 17.41 0.16 -12.51
N PRO A 221 17.16 -0.38 -13.73
CA PRO A 221 16.09 0.09 -14.61
C PRO A 221 14.68 0.04 -14.00
N GLN A 222 14.39 -0.97 -13.17
CA GLN A 222 13.10 -1.11 -12.48
C GLN A 222 12.90 0.02 -11.46
N ARG A 223 13.99 0.44 -10.80
CA ARG A 223 13.97 1.58 -9.86
C ARG A 223 13.64 2.87 -10.59
N VAL A 224 14.25 3.10 -11.76
CA VAL A 224 13.95 4.24 -12.64
C VAL A 224 12.50 4.21 -13.10
N GLN A 225 12.01 3.05 -13.54
CA GLN A 225 10.60 2.89 -13.96
C GLN A 225 9.63 3.25 -12.84
N TYR A 226 9.89 2.74 -11.64
CA TYR A 226 9.05 2.99 -10.46
C TYR A 226 8.99 4.48 -10.09
N GLU A 227 10.14 5.15 -9.97
CA GLU A 227 10.16 6.58 -9.63
C GLU A 227 9.59 7.45 -10.77
N ARG A 228 9.86 7.10 -12.04
CA ARG A 228 9.24 7.75 -13.21
C ARG A 228 7.71 7.64 -13.16
N ALA A 229 7.19 6.45 -12.85
CA ALA A 229 5.75 6.25 -12.75
C ALA A 229 5.12 7.12 -11.65
N LYS A 230 5.80 7.39 -10.53
CA LYS A 230 5.26 8.32 -9.51
C LYS A 230 5.14 9.76 -10.01
N ILE A 231 6.06 10.19 -10.88
CA ILE A 231 6.08 11.55 -11.43
C ILE A 231 5.03 11.72 -12.53
N LEU A 232 4.92 10.71 -13.40
CA LEU A 232 3.99 10.73 -14.53
C LEU A 232 2.56 10.33 -14.14
N LYS A 233 2.38 9.65 -13.01
CA LYS A 233 1.05 9.49 -12.41
C LYS A 233 0.51 10.88 -12.08
N PRO A 234 -0.64 11.28 -12.63
CA PRO A 234 -1.27 12.52 -12.21
C PRO A 234 -1.48 12.47 -10.69
N ALA A 235 -1.01 13.51 -10.00
CA ALA A 235 -1.19 13.67 -8.57
C ALA A 235 -2.70 13.69 -8.30
N ASN A 236 -3.24 12.57 -7.83
CA ASN A 236 -4.67 12.40 -7.56
C ASN A 236 -5.58 12.87 -8.71
N SER A 237 -5.79 12.05 -9.74
CA SER A 237 -7.06 12.18 -10.48
C SER A 237 -8.20 11.69 -9.57
N THR A 238 -8.60 12.54 -8.62
CA THR A 238 -9.78 12.38 -7.77
C THR A 238 -11.09 12.56 -8.54
N ARG A 239 -11.03 12.68 -9.87
CA ARG A 239 -12.09 12.32 -10.80
C ARG A 239 -11.46 11.52 -11.92
N ASP A 240 -11.59 10.20 -11.88
CA ASP A 240 -11.57 9.47 -13.15
C ASP A 240 -12.84 9.90 -13.89
N GLU A 241 -12.73 10.89 -14.78
CA GLU A 241 -13.83 11.28 -15.67
C GLU A 241 -14.35 10.09 -16.50
N ARG A 242 -13.61 8.97 -16.52
CA ARG A 242 -13.98 7.72 -17.16
C ARG A 242 -14.66 6.72 -16.21
N LEU A 243 -14.93 7.06 -14.94
CA LEU A 243 -15.59 6.13 -14.02
C LEU A 243 -16.99 5.75 -14.53
N LEU A 244 -17.81 6.72 -14.92
CA LEU A 244 -19.14 6.45 -15.47
C LEU A 244 -19.07 5.66 -16.79
N PRO A 245 -18.22 6.03 -17.78
CA PRO A 245 -17.96 5.18 -18.94
C PRO A 245 -17.53 3.74 -18.60
N LYS A 246 -16.65 3.54 -17.60
CA LYS A 246 -16.20 2.21 -17.17
C LYS A 246 -17.32 1.41 -16.49
N ILE A 247 -18.16 2.05 -15.68
CA ILE A 247 -19.31 1.39 -15.07
C ILE A 247 -20.34 1.01 -16.14
N ARG A 248 -20.57 1.89 -17.13
CA ARG A 248 -21.43 1.56 -18.27
C ARG A 248 -20.87 0.35 -19.02
N LEU A 249 -19.58 0.35 -19.34
CA LEU A 249 -18.93 -0.81 -19.98
C LEU A 249 -19.08 -2.08 -19.13
N LEU A 250 -18.93 -1.99 -17.81
CA LEU A 250 -19.12 -3.12 -16.91
C LEU A 250 -20.56 -3.65 -16.94
N GLN A 251 -21.56 -2.76 -16.98
CA GLN A 251 -22.98 -3.12 -17.13
C GLN A 251 -23.25 -3.77 -18.50
N GLU A 252 -22.70 -3.23 -19.58
CA GLU A 252 -22.82 -3.77 -20.93
C GLU A 252 -22.18 -5.16 -21.06
N GLN A 253 -21.02 -5.36 -20.44
CA GLN A 253 -20.32 -6.65 -20.42
C GLN A 253 -20.98 -7.68 -19.49
N ASN A 254 -21.76 -7.23 -18.51
CA ASN A 254 -22.37 -8.07 -17.49
C ASN A 254 -23.85 -7.71 -17.32
N PRO A 255 -24.70 -7.88 -18.35
CA PRO A 255 -26.09 -7.41 -18.34
C PRO A 255 -26.97 -8.11 -17.29
N THR A 256 -26.53 -9.26 -16.78
CA THR A 256 -27.22 -10.03 -15.74
C THR A 256 -26.83 -9.62 -14.32
N TRP A 257 -25.80 -8.78 -14.16
CA TRP A 257 -25.37 -8.31 -12.85
C TRP A 257 -26.23 -7.14 -12.38
N THR A 258 -26.58 -7.11 -11.10
CA THR A 258 -27.09 -5.91 -10.44
C THR A 258 -25.92 -4.98 -10.18
N ILE A 259 -25.86 -3.86 -10.89
CA ILE A 259 -24.90 -2.78 -10.65
C ILE A 259 -25.68 -1.49 -10.41
N ALA A 260 -25.71 -1.02 -9.17
CA ALA A 260 -26.46 0.16 -8.77
C ALA A 260 -25.53 1.29 -8.30
N LEU A 261 -25.85 2.53 -8.71
CA LEU A 261 -25.13 3.74 -8.34
C LEU A 261 -26.03 4.65 -7.52
N HIS A 262 -25.54 5.06 -6.35
CA HIS A 262 -26.20 6.04 -5.49
C HIS A 262 -25.30 7.26 -5.38
N TRP A 263 -25.78 8.39 -5.89
CA TRP A 263 -25.01 9.63 -5.98
C TRP A 263 -25.90 10.83 -5.65
N ALA A 264 -26.20 11.01 -4.36
CA ALA A 264 -27.05 12.09 -3.87
C ALA A 264 -26.56 12.56 -2.50
N ASP A 265 -26.71 13.85 -2.18
CA ASP A 265 -26.49 14.42 -0.85
C ASP A 265 -25.20 13.97 -0.15
N LYS A 266 -24.09 13.91 -0.92
CA LYS A 266 -22.75 13.47 -0.48
C LYS A 266 -22.64 11.97 -0.15
N ILE A 267 -23.66 11.18 -0.44
CA ILE A 267 -23.64 9.72 -0.38
C ILE A 267 -23.30 9.17 -1.75
N HIS A 268 -22.17 8.48 -1.81
CA HIS A 268 -21.57 7.94 -3.01
C HIS A 268 -21.35 6.44 -2.82
N MET A 269 -22.21 5.62 -3.40
CA MET A 269 -22.13 4.15 -3.26
C MET A 269 -22.25 3.45 -4.60
N ILE A 270 -21.48 2.38 -4.76
CA ILE A 270 -21.53 1.48 -5.92
C ILE A 270 -21.80 0.09 -5.37
N ILE A 271 -22.95 -0.47 -5.71
CA ILE A 271 -23.37 -1.80 -5.30
C ILE A 271 -23.22 -2.75 -6.48
N PHE A 272 -22.66 -3.92 -6.24
CA PHE A 272 -22.46 -4.95 -7.26
C PHE A 272 -22.84 -6.33 -6.73
N GLN A 273 -23.64 -7.04 -7.52
CA GLN A 273 -24.12 -8.38 -7.21
C GLN A 273 -24.34 -9.18 -8.51
N SER A 274 -23.62 -10.28 -8.66
CA SER A 274 -23.76 -11.20 -9.79
C SER A 274 -24.95 -12.16 -9.60
N PRO A 275 -25.44 -12.82 -10.67
CA PRO A 275 -26.47 -13.85 -10.57
C PRO A 275 -26.12 -14.99 -9.60
N TRP A 276 -24.85 -15.39 -9.56
CA TRP A 276 -24.41 -16.43 -8.63
C TRP A 276 -24.54 -15.96 -7.17
N GLN A 277 -24.19 -14.69 -6.90
CA GLN A 277 -24.34 -14.10 -5.57
C GLN A 277 -25.80 -13.98 -5.13
N HIS A 278 -26.73 -13.63 -6.04
CA HIS A 278 -28.17 -13.67 -5.76
C HIS A 278 -28.62 -15.07 -5.32
N ARG A 279 -28.21 -16.11 -6.07
CA ARG A 279 -28.53 -17.51 -5.73
C ARG A 279 -27.98 -17.93 -4.38
N MET A 280 -26.76 -17.50 -4.05
CA MET A 280 -26.13 -17.77 -2.76
C MET A 280 -26.76 -16.97 -1.62
N GLY A 281 -27.56 -15.93 -1.89
CA GLY A 281 -28.30 -15.22 -0.85
C GLY A 281 -29.48 -16.01 -0.28
N LEU A 282 -30.00 -17.01 -1.00
CA LEU A 282 -31.15 -17.83 -0.59
C LEU A 282 -30.77 -19.19 -0.02
N GLN A 283 -29.81 -19.23 0.91
CA GLN A 283 -29.42 -20.53 1.45
C GLN A 283 -30.54 -21.15 2.29
N ASP A 284 -30.76 -22.44 2.06
CA ASP A 284 -31.65 -23.25 2.90
C ASP A 284 -31.12 -23.27 4.33
N MET A 285 -32.04 -23.17 5.30
CA MET A 285 -31.72 -23.30 6.71
C MET A 285 -30.98 -24.62 6.97
N ILE A 286 -29.72 -24.54 7.38
CA ILE A 286 -28.94 -25.69 7.83
C ILE A 286 -29.39 -25.99 9.27
N LYS A 287 -30.30 -26.96 9.42
CA LYS A 287 -30.92 -27.34 10.71
C LYS A 287 -29.89 -27.67 11.81
N SER A 288 -28.66 -28.02 11.46
CA SER A 288 -27.58 -28.43 12.37
C SER A 288 -26.64 -27.31 12.82
N GLU A 289 -26.75 -26.08 12.29
CA GLU A 289 -25.81 -24.99 12.62
C GLU A 289 -26.46 -23.85 13.41
N ALA A 290 -25.70 -23.31 14.37
CA ALA A 290 -26.15 -22.25 15.27
C ALA A 290 -26.34 -20.89 14.56
N VAL A 291 -25.65 -20.69 13.43
CA VAL A 291 -25.67 -19.44 12.66
C VAL A 291 -26.20 -19.72 11.27
N ASN A 292 -27.53 -19.63 11.13
CA ASN A 292 -28.19 -19.54 9.85
C ASN A 292 -28.45 -18.05 9.55
N GLY A 293 -28.01 -17.57 8.38
CA GLY A 293 -28.25 -16.21 7.92
C GLY A 293 -27.05 -15.59 7.20
N THR A 294 -27.17 -14.29 6.95
CA THR A 294 -26.12 -13.49 6.31
C THR A 294 -25.23 -12.83 7.37
N VAL A 295 -23.96 -12.59 7.05
CA VAL A 295 -23.01 -11.85 7.91
C VAL A 295 -22.55 -10.61 7.17
N SER A 296 -22.74 -9.43 7.74
CA SER A 296 -22.41 -8.16 7.08
C SER A 296 -21.42 -7.34 7.88
N ASP A 297 -20.36 -6.87 7.22
CA ASP A 297 -19.30 -6.05 7.82
C ASP A 297 -18.77 -4.97 6.85
N ALA A 298 -18.20 -3.91 7.42
CA ALA A 298 -17.52 -2.82 6.73
C ALA A 298 -16.00 -2.92 6.90
N CYS A 299 -15.30 -3.30 5.82
CA CYS A 299 -13.85 -3.37 5.82
C CYS A 299 -13.21 -1.99 5.63
N HIS A 300 -12.44 -1.56 6.64
CA HIS A 300 -11.60 -0.37 6.58
C HIS A 300 -10.26 -0.67 5.87
N GLY A 301 -9.80 0.25 5.03
CA GLY A 301 -8.45 0.19 4.43
C GLY A 301 -8.35 -0.66 3.15
N TYR A 302 -9.45 -1.24 2.67
CA TYR A 302 -9.48 -1.87 1.33
C TYR A 302 -9.24 -0.84 0.22
N PHE A 303 -9.83 0.35 0.36
CA PHE A 303 -9.64 1.46 -0.55
C PHE A 303 -8.61 2.46 0.01
N LEU A 304 -7.92 3.17 -0.90
CA LEU A 304 -6.85 4.11 -0.54
C LEU A 304 -7.37 5.42 0.09
N GLY A 305 -8.61 5.80 -0.16
CA GLY A 305 -9.17 7.05 0.34
C GLY A 305 -9.64 6.96 1.79
N ASN A 306 -9.43 8.04 2.55
CA ASN A 306 -10.00 8.17 3.88
C ASN A 306 -11.53 8.07 3.83
N ASN A 307 -12.12 7.30 4.74
CA ASN A 307 -13.57 7.02 4.80
C ASN A 307 -14.15 6.28 3.58
N GLN A 308 -13.31 5.68 2.73
CA GLN A 308 -13.77 4.75 1.69
C GLN A 308 -13.76 3.33 2.25
N LEU A 309 -14.92 2.68 2.20
CA LEU A 309 -15.18 1.41 2.86
C LEU A 309 -15.69 0.40 1.83
N LEU A 310 -15.29 -0.85 2.03
CA LEU A 310 -15.88 -1.99 1.33
C LEU A 310 -16.87 -2.65 2.28
N PHE A 311 -18.16 -2.53 2.00
CA PHE A 311 -19.17 -3.31 2.72
C PHE A 311 -19.33 -4.65 2.02
N ILE A 312 -19.37 -5.71 2.82
CA ILE A 312 -19.56 -7.07 2.35
C ILE A 312 -20.68 -7.68 3.17
N SER A 313 -21.69 -8.22 2.49
CA SER A 313 -22.58 -9.23 3.08
C SER A 313 -22.18 -10.59 2.54
N SER A 314 -22.02 -11.56 3.43
CA SER A 314 -21.56 -12.93 3.12
C SER A 314 -22.57 -13.97 3.57
N ALA A 315 -22.59 -15.11 2.88
CA ALA A 315 -23.29 -16.33 3.29
C ALA A 315 -22.31 -17.51 3.22
N PHE A 316 -22.57 -18.60 3.96
CA PHE A 316 -21.67 -19.73 4.03
C PHE A 316 -22.09 -20.81 3.03
N ASP A 317 -21.32 -21.11 1.99
CA ASP A 317 -21.66 -22.21 1.07
C ASP A 317 -21.25 -23.56 1.67
N PRO A 318 -22.18 -24.42 2.13
CA PRO A 318 -21.82 -25.65 2.82
C PRO A 318 -21.53 -26.81 1.86
N ILE A 319 -21.97 -26.72 0.59
CA ILE A 319 -21.93 -27.85 -0.35
C ILE A 319 -20.63 -27.81 -1.16
N HIS A 320 -20.35 -26.69 -1.81
CA HIS A 320 -19.27 -26.64 -2.80
C HIS A 320 -17.97 -26.08 -2.22
N LEU A 321 -18.04 -24.87 -1.63
CA LEU A 321 -16.84 -24.15 -1.20
C LEU A 321 -16.50 -24.32 0.29
N LYS A 322 -17.46 -24.76 1.12
CA LYS A 322 -17.32 -24.91 2.58
C LYS A 322 -16.69 -23.67 3.23
N SER A 323 -17.07 -22.50 2.73
CA SER A 323 -16.49 -21.22 3.15
C SER A 323 -17.50 -20.08 3.02
N TRP A 324 -17.22 -18.99 3.74
CA TRP A 324 -17.99 -17.75 3.63
C TRP A 324 -17.70 -17.07 2.30
N VAL A 325 -18.75 -16.82 1.53
CA VAL A 325 -18.67 -16.20 0.22
C VAL A 325 -19.41 -14.87 0.20
N PRO A 326 -18.87 -13.85 -0.48
CA PRO A 326 -19.53 -12.55 -0.58
C PRO A 326 -20.77 -12.67 -1.47
N ILE A 327 -21.94 -12.35 -0.93
CA ILE A 327 -23.23 -12.33 -1.65
C ILE A 327 -23.68 -10.91 -2.03
N LEU A 328 -23.11 -9.88 -1.41
CA LEU A 328 -23.26 -8.49 -1.83
C LEU A 328 -21.99 -7.74 -1.49
N MET A 329 -21.52 -6.93 -2.42
CA MET A 329 -20.36 -6.08 -2.21
C MET A 329 -20.71 -4.64 -2.57
N THR A 330 -20.16 -3.70 -1.81
CA THR A 330 -20.48 -2.29 -1.98
C THR A 330 -19.28 -1.41 -1.66
N TYR A 331 -18.90 -0.57 -2.61
CA TYR A 331 -18.08 0.59 -2.31
C TYR A 331 -18.96 1.65 -1.62
N SER A 332 -18.48 2.23 -0.53
CA SER A 332 -19.13 3.33 0.17
C SER A 332 -18.11 4.42 0.52
N ASN A 333 -18.50 5.68 0.39
CA ASN A 333 -17.70 6.83 0.86
C ASN A 333 -17.96 7.21 2.33
N GLY A 334 -18.64 6.34 3.09
CA GLY A 334 -18.90 6.52 4.52
C GLY A 334 -19.62 5.34 5.16
N ALA A 335 -19.78 5.38 6.49
CA ALA A 335 -20.47 4.35 7.28
C ALA A 335 -21.51 4.97 8.22
N LYS A 336 -22.35 5.85 7.67
CA LYS A 336 -23.52 6.36 8.40
C LYS A 336 -24.70 5.42 8.22
N THR A 337 -25.74 5.59 9.03
CA THR A 337 -27.01 4.85 8.94
C THR A 337 -27.55 4.77 7.52
N VAL A 338 -27.54 5.90 6.78
CA VAL A 338 -28.01 5.95 5.39
C VAL A 338 -27.18 5.07 4.45
N ASN A 339 -25.87 4.94 4.67
CA ASN A 339 -25.02 4.07 3.85
C ASN A 339 -25.41 2.60 4.07
N TYR A 340 -25.54 2.19 5.32
CA TYR A 340 -25.94 0.83 5.67
C TYR A 340 -27.36 0.52 5.20
N ARG A 341 -28.29 1.47 5.34
CA ARG A 341 -29.67 1.36 4.82
C ARG A 341 -29.69 1.03 3.33
N ILE A 342 -28.93 1.77 2.52
CA ILE A 342 -28.83 1.50 1.08
C ILE A 342 -28.27 0.10 0.82
N HIS A 343 -27.18 -0.28 1.50
CA HIS A 343 -26.57 -1.60 1.32
C HIS A 343 -27.54 -2.75 1.64
N PHE A 344 -28.19 -2.70 2.80
CA PHE A 344 -29.13 -3.73 3.22
C PHE A 344 -30.39 -3.76 2.35
N LEU A 345 -30.90 -2.62 1.89
CA LEU A 345 -32.05 -2.58 1.00
C LEU A 345 -31.76 -3.30 -0.33
N HIS A 346 -30.56 -3.13 -0.90
CA HIS A 346 -30.14 -3.88 -2.09
C HIS A 346 -30.00 -5.38 -1.80
N LEU A 347 -29.47 -5.73 -0.62
CA LEU A 347 -29.39 -7.13 -0.19
C LEU A 347 -30.78 -7.79 -0.14
N PHE A 348 -31.75 -7.13 0.50
CA PHE A 348 -33.12 -7.64 0.64
C PHE A 348 -33.83 -7.75 -0.70
N ARG A 349 -33.71 -6.74 -1.56
CA ARG A 349 -34.27 -6.77 -2.93
C ARG A 349 -33.66 -7.89 -3.77
N GLY A 350 -32.35 -8.15 -3.65
CA GLY A 350 -31.68 -9.25 -4.34
C GLY A 350 -32.24 -10.61 -3.91
N MET A 351 -32.33 -10.84 -2.59
CA MET A 351 -32.93 -12.07 -2.04
C MET A 351 -34.40 -12.23 -2.45
N ALA A 352 -35.22 -11.18 -2.31
CA ALA A 352 -36.63 -11.23 -2.67
C ALA A 352 -36.84 -11.55 -4.16
N ARG A 353 -36.03 -10.94 -5.05
CA ARG A 353 -36.07 -11.23 -6.49
C ARG A 353 -35.77 -12.69 -6.79
N GLU A 354 -34.76 -13.26 -6.14
CA GLU A 354 -34.42 -14.67 -6.31
C GLU A 354 -35.56 -15.57 -5.77
N CYS A 355 -36.20 -15.20 -4.64
CA CYS A 355 -37.33 -15.95 -4.09
C CYS A 355 -38.49 -15.97 -5.09
N GLN A 356 -38.85 -14.81 -5.63
CA GLN A 356 -39.90 -14.68 -6.63
C GLN A 356 -39.58 -15.49 -7.89
N ALA A 357 -38.33 -15.46 -8.36
CA ALA A 357 -37.88 -16.25 -9.51
C ALA A 357 -38.02 -17.77 -9.28
N ARG A 358 -37.90 -18.23 -8.02
CA ARG A 358 -38.11 -19.63 -7.62
C ARG A 358 -39.52 -19.95 -7.13
N SER A 359 -40.45 -18.99 -7.20
CA SER A 359 -41.80 -19.12 -6.66
C SER A 359 -41.82 -19.49 -5.16
N HIS A 360 -40.87 -18.96 -4.39
CA HIS A 360 -40.82 -19.07 -2.94
C HIS A 360 -41.42 -17.82 -2.29
N ALA A 361 -42.06 -18.00 -1.14
CA ALA A 361 -42.57 -16.89 -0.34
C ALA A 361 -41.42 -16.06 0.23
N VAL A 362 -41.51 -14.74 0.10
CA VAL A 362 -40.61 -13.81 0.80
C VAL A 362 -41.08 -13.69 2.25
N THR A 363 -40.20 -13.98 3.20
CA THR A 363 -40.52 -13.94 4.63
C THR A 363 -39.42 -13.22 5.41
N ASP A 364 -39.76 -12.68 6.57
CA ASP A 364 -38.83 -11.93 7.43
C ASP A 364 -37.53 -12.68 7.74
N ARG A 365 -37.64 -13.99 8.00
CA ARG A 365 -36.49 -14.84 8.36
C ARG A 365 -35.42 -14.89 7.27
N LEU A 366 -35.79 -14.65 6.01
CA LEU A 366 -34.85 -14.57 4.91
C LEU A 366 -33.81 -13.46 5.13
N PHE A 367 -34.19 -12.40 5.83
CA PHE A 367 -33.35 -11.23 6.07
C PHE A 367 -32.57 -11.31 7.38
N ALA A 368 -32.64 -12.44 8.11
CA ALA A 368 -31.86 -12.63 9.33
C ALA A 368 -30.36 -12.43 9.06
N ASN A 369 -29.73 -11.60 9.88
CA ASN A 369 -28.36 -11.16 9.65
C ASN A 369 -27.59 -11.02 10.97
N VAL A 370 -26.31 -11.34 10.91
CA VAL A 370 -25.32 -11.10 11.96
C VAL A 370 -24.50 -9.89 11.56
N VAL A 371 -24.63 -8.82 12.34
CA VAL A 371 -23.95 -7.55 12.10
C VAL A 371 -23.02 -7.21 13.26
N ASP A 372 -21.94 -6.51 12.97
CA ASP A 372 -21.14 -5.87 14.01
C ASP A 372 -21.95 -4.70 14.61
N PHE A 373 -22.00 -4.63 15.95
CA PHE A 373 -22.94 -3.75 16.68
C PHE A 373 -22.57 -2.25 16.65
N SER A 374 -22.16 -1.69 15.50
CA SER A 374 -22.20 -0.24 15.36
C SER A 374 -23.67 0.22 15.28
N ASP A 375 -24.01 1.29 16.00
CA ASP A 375 -25.37 1.85 15.99
C ASP A 375 -25.83 2.21 14.57
N ALA A 376 -24.90 2.72 13.74
CA ALA A 376 -25.17 3.06 12.35
C ALA A 376 -25.57 1.84 11.51
N GLN A 377 -24.90 0.71 11.69
CA GLN A 377 -25.19 -0.52 10.96
C GLN A 377 -26.50 -1.14 11.41
N ARG A 378 -26.74 -1.23 12.72
CA ARG A 378 -28.01 -1.68 13.30
C ARG A 378 -29.18 -0.85 12.78
N ASN A 379 -29.09 0.48 12.91
CA ASN A 379 -30.15 1.38 12.48
C ASN A 379 -30.34 1.33 10.96
N GLY A 380 -29.26 1.16 10.19
CA GLY A 380 -29.34 1.03 8.74
C GLY A 380 -30.08 -0.23 8.31
N PHE A 381 -29.83 -1.37 8.97
CA PHE A 381 -30.54 -2.61 8.74
C PHE A 381 -32.05 -2.46 9.01
N ILE A 382 -32.40 -1.90 10.17
CA ILE A 382 -33.80 -1.71 10.58
C ILE A 382 -34.54 -0.83 9.57
N GLN A 383 -33.95 0.32 9.18
CA GLN A 383 -34.57 1.21 8.19
C GLN A 383 -34.73 0.52 6.83
N ALA A 384 -33.72 -0.23 6.38
CA ALA A 384 -33.82 -0.96 5.12
C ALA A 384 -34.92 -2.03 5.12
N PHE A 385 -35.13 -2.69 6.26
CA PHE A 385 -36.14 -3.73 6.41
C PHE A 385 -37.55 -3.12 6.32
N VAL A 386 -37.76 -2.00 7.02
CA VAL A 386 -39.00 -1.23 6.95
C VAL A 386 -39.26 -0.76 5.52
N ASP A 387 -38.29 -0.10 4.89
CA ASP A 387 -38.42 0.38 3.50
C ASP A 387 -38.77 -0.76 2.55
N PHE A 388 -38.09 -1.90 2.68
CA PHE A 388 -38.32 -3.05 1.82
C PHE A 388 -39.76 -3.52 1.91
N TRP A 389 -40.30 -3.68 3.12
CA TRP A 389 -41.66 -4.18 3.30
C TRP A 389 -42.73 -3.16 2.92
N LEU A 390 -42.50 -1.87 3.18
CA LEU A 390 -43.39 -0.81 2.70
C LEU A 390 -43.42 -0.74 1.17
N GLU A 391 -42.31 -1.03 0.49
CA GLU A 391 -42.26 -1.12 -0.98
C GLU A 391 -42.88 -2.42 -1.50
N PHE A 392 -42.60 -3.55 -0.84
CA PHE A 392 -42.95 -4.89 -1.31
C PHE A 392 -44.41 -5.25 -1.03
N SER A 393 -44.96 -4.79 0.11
CA SER A 393 -46.33 -5.08 0.54
C SER A 393 -46.85 -3.96 1.48
N PRO A 394 -47.17 -2.77 0.94
CA PRO A 394 -47.47 -1.56 1.73
C PRO A 394 -48.67 -1.70 2.67
N GLU A 395 -49.62 -2.58 2.37
CA GLU A 395 -50.87 -2.73 3.13
C GLU A 395 -50.82 -3.88 4.14
N ALA A 396 -49.76 -4.69 4.15
CA ALA A 396 -49.73 -5.91 4.97
C ALA A 396 -49.41 -5.64 6.44
N ARG A 397 -48.59 -4.64 6.73
CA ARG A 397 -48.09 -4.32 8.08
C ARG A 397 -47.82 -2.83 8.21
N ASP A 398 -48.04 -2.28 9.40
CA ASP A 398 -47.67 -0.89 9.68
C ASP A 398 -46.17 -0.75 10.02
N GLU A 399 -45.68 0.50 10.01
CA GLU A 399 -44.27 0.80 10.27
C GLU A 399 -43.79 0.32 11.66
N ARG A 400 -44.66 0.37 12.67
CA ARG A 400 -44.31 -0.01 14.04
C ARG A 400 -44.13 -1.52 14.16
N GLU A 401 -45.00 -2.30 13.53
CA GLU A 401 -44.87 -3.76 13.44
C GLU A 401 -43.58 -4.16 12.72
N LEU A 402 -43.23 -3.47 11.64
CA LEU A 402 -42.01 -3.73 10.88
C LEU A 402 -40.73 -3.41 11.68
N LEU A 403 -40.73 -2.31 12.44
CA LEU A 403 -39.61 -1.98 13.33
C LEU A 403 -39.37 -3.09 14.36
N GLN A 404 -40.43 -3.55 15.04
CA GLN A 404 -40.32 -4.61 16.04
C GLN A 404 -39.85 -5.94 15.43
N ALA A 405 -40.34 -6.28 14.23
CA ALA A 405 -39.91 -7.48 13.52
C ALA A 405 -38.41 -7.41 13.15
N ALA A 406 -37.94 -6.26 12.64
CA ALA A 406 -36.54 -6.06 12.25
C ALA A 406 -35.57 -6.28 13.43
N GLU A 407 -35.92 -5.82 14.63
CA GLU A 407 -35.07 -6.01 15.82
C GLU A 407 -34.89 -7.49 16.19
N GLY A 408 -35.91 -8.32 15.96
CA GLY A 408 -35.85 -9.76 16.20
C GLY A 408 -34.99 -10.55 15.20
N LEU A 409 -34.64 -9.94 14.06
CA LEU A 409 -33.85 -10.58 12.99
C LEU A 409 -32.35 -10.34 13.12
N LEU A 410 -31.93 -9.41 13.98
CA LEU A 410 -30.54 -9.13 14.24
C LEU A 410 -30.01 -10.01 15.36
N LYS A 411 -29.03 -10.84 15.04
CA LYS A 411 -28.22 -11.55 16.04
C LYS A 411 -26.86 -10.88 16.14
N GLY A 412 -26.27 -10.87 17.33
CA GLY A 412 -24.85 -10.53 17.42
C GLY A 412 -24.18 -11.02 18.69
N CYS A 413 -22.84 -10.99 18.67
CA CYS A 413 -22.00 -11.28 19.81
C CYS A 413 -22.20 -10.22 20.89
N ARG A 414 -23.13 -10.43 21.83
CA ARG A 414 -23.00 -9.79 23.14
C ARG A 414 -21.72 -10.35 23.75
N GLY A 415 -20.61 -9.61 23.61
CA GLY A 415 -19.43 -9.88 24.41
C GLY A 415 -19.89 -9.90 25.86
N SER A 416 -19.82 -11.08 26.48
CA SER A 416 -19.81 -11.21 27.93
C SER A 416 -18.74 -10.23 28.44
N ARG A 417 -19.19 -9.12 29.02
CA ARG A 417 -18.37 -8.35 29.96
C ARG A 417 -18.57 -8.95 31.34
#